data_AF-A0A804RF65-F1
#
_entry.id   AF-A0A804RF65-F1
#
_cell.length_a   1.000
_cell.length_b   1.000
_cell.length_c   1.000
_cell.angle_alpha   90.00
_cell.angle_beta   90.00
_cell.angle_gamma   90.00
#
_symmetry.space_group_name_H-M   'P 1'
#
loop_
_entity.id
_entity.type
_entity.pdbx_description
1 polymer ?
#
loop_
_entity_poly.entity_id
_entity_poly.type
_entity_poly.pdbx_seq_one_letter_code
_entity_poly.pdbx_strand_id
1 'polypeptide(L)'
;MEFGRKPLSLVELCVRKAIDNLRYMGSVDGVEMDLLKRILPHCTMEQLTRVENSTEMDLSLVTDPLWRRFYQREFGQEHTSKVIARLKELGQKTPYTWRELFAAKKEKQKEVEDKMLDKFTKKFQAERAGNSNITVELN
;
A
#
# COMPACT_ATOMS: atom_id res chain seq x y z
N MET A 1 -13.92 0.86 -42.65
CA MET A 1 -13.28 2.19 -42.51
C MET A 1 -12.45 2.14 -41.25
N GLU A 2 -11.14 1.90 -41.38
CA GLU A 2 -10.19 1.96 -40.27
C GLU A 2 -9.99 3.44 -39.95
N PHE A 3 -10.54 3.93 -38.83
CA PHE A 3 -10.28 5.29 -38.36
C PHE A 3 -8.77 5.42 -38.11
N GLY A 4 -8.10 6.26 -38.91
CA GLY A 4 -6.66 6.47 -38.88
C GLY A 4 -6.18 6.84 -37.48
N ARG A 5 -5.60 5.87 -36.76
CA ARG A 5 -4.90 6.15 -35.51
C ARG A 5 -3.68 6.99 -35.86
N LYS A 6 -3.62 8.21 -35.32
CA LYS A 6 -2.43 9.07 -35.40
C LYS A 6 -1.22 8.26 -34.90
N PRO A 7 -0.11 8.23 -35.65
CA PRO A 7 1.11 7.57 -35.18
C PRO A 7 1.51 8.12 -33.82
N LEU A 8 1.86 7.22 -32.90
CA LEU A 8 2.30 7.59 -31.56
C LEU A 8 3.70 8.20 -31.64
N SER A 9 3.99 9.16 -30.76
CA SER A 9 5.36 9.64 -30.59
C SER A 9 6.21 8.55 -29.92
N LEU A 10 7.54 8.64 -30.10
CA LEU A 10 8.48 7.75 -29.42
C LEU A 10 8.27 7.77 -27.89
N VAL A 11 8.06 8.96 -27.31
CA VAL A 11 7.78 9.12 -25.87
C VAL A 11 6.54 8.32 -25.45
N GLU A 12 5.46 8.39 -26.22
CA GLU A 12 4.22 7.67 -25.91
C GLU A 12 4.40 6.14 -26.03
N LEU A 13 5.18 5.68 -27.01
CA LEU A 13 5.54 4.26 -27.13
C LEU A 13 6.36 3.80 -25.92
N CYS A 14 7.34 4.59 -25.49
CA CYS A 14 8.16 4.29 -24.31
C CYS A 14 7.33 4.27 -23.02
N VAL A 15 6.40 5.21 -22.82
CA VAL A 15 5.50 5.23 -21.66
C VAL A 15 4.65 3.96 -21.62
N ARG A 16 4.01 3.60 -22.73
CA ARG A 16 3.19 2.36 -22.79
C ARG A 16 4.02 1.13 -22.47
N LYS A 17 5.19 1.03 -23.09
CA LYS A 17 6.08 -0.11 -22.87
C LYS A 17 6.57 -0.17 -21.42
N ALA A 18 6.84 0.97 -20.79
CA ALA A 18 7.21 1.05 -19.38
C ALA A 18 6.06 0.58 -18.48
N ILE A 19 4.82 1.02 -18.76
CA ILE A 19 3.63 0.59 -18.02
C ILE A 19 3.42 -0.93 -18.13
N ASP A 20 3.57 -1.50 -19.34
CA ASP A 20 3.44 -2.95 -19.55
C ASP A 20 4.49 -3.78 -18.80
N ASN A 21 5.61 -3.15 -18.40
CA ASN A 21 6.77 -3.80 -17.81
C ASN A 21 7.06 -3.33 -16.38
N LEU A 22 6.09 -2.71 -15.69
CA LEU A 22 6.24 -2.21 -14.31
C LEU A 22 6.75 -3.27 -13.33
N ARG A 23 6.45 -4.55 -13.55
CA ARG A 23 6.95 -5.65 -12.69
C ARG A 23 8.48 -5.78 -12.67
N TYR A 24 9.18 -5.27 -13.68
CA TYR A 24 10.64 -5.28 -13.79
C TYR A 24 11.28 -3.93 -13.45
N MET A 25 10.47 -2.91 -13.12
CA MET A 25 10.95 -1.57 -12.81
C MET A 25 11.60 -1.52 -11.43
N GLY A 26 12.86 -1.08 -11.38
CA GLY A 26 13.63 -0.81 -10.16
C GLY A 26 13.81 0.69 -9.95
N SER A 27 15.05 1.15 -9.80
CA SER A 27 15.40 2.57 -9.69
C SER A 27 14.87 3.37 -10.89
N VAL A 28 14.40 4.59 -10.63
CA VAL A 28 14.05 5.59 -11.64
C VAL A 28 14.90 6.86 -11.53
N ASP A 29 16.09 6.75 -10.95
CA ASP A 29 17.03 7.86 -10.83
C ASP A 29 17.39 8.44 -12.20
N GLY A 30 17.37 9.79 -12.29
CA GLY A 30 17.65 10.52 -13.53
C GLY A 30 16.49 10.57 -14.52
N VAL A 31 15.32 10.00 -14.21
CA VAL A 31 14.12 10.11 -15.04
C VAL A 31 13.36 11.39 -14.73
N GLU A 32 12.92 12.12 -15.77
CA GLU A 32 12.15 13.34 -15.61
C GLU A 32 10.83 13.12 -14.86
N MET A 33 10.53 14.01 -13.92
CA MET A 33 9.36 13.92 -13.05
C MET A 33 8.03 13.86 -13.83
N ASP A 34 7.93 14.57 -14.96
CA ASP A 34 6.71 14.56 -15.79
C ASP A 34 6.51 13.23 -16.53
N LEU A 35 7.59 12.51 -16.82
CA LEU A 35 7.49 11.15 -17.35
C LEU A 35 7.03 10.18 -16.25
N LEU A 36 7.57 10.31 -15.04
CA LEU A 36 7.18 9.51 -13.88
C LEU A 36 5.71 9.72 -13.50
N LYS A 37 5.19 10.95 -13.59
CA LYS A 37 3.76 11.26 -13.40
C LYS A 37 2.84 10.52 -14.38
N ARG A 38 3.35 10.06 -15.53
CA ARG A 38 2.57 9.30 -16.52
C ARG A 38 2.66 7.79 -16.30
N ILE A 39 3.73 7.32 -15.66
CA ILE A 39 4.04 5.89 -15.52
C ILE A 39 3.63 5.37 -14.13
N LEU A 40 4.12 6.01 -13.07
CA LEU A 40 3.95 5.55 -11.69
C LEU A 40 2.49 5.42 -11.21
N PRO A 41 1.50 6.19 -11.71
CA PRO A 41 0.10 5.98 -11.34
C PRO A 41 -0.47 4.61 -11.72
N HIS A 42 0.21 3.87 -12.60
CA HIS A 42 -0.18 2.53 -13.01
C HIS A 42 0.45 1.42 -12.15
N CYS A 43 1.34 1.77 -11.21
CA CYS A 43 1.93 0.81 -10.28
C CYS A 43 0.87 0.20 -9.36
N THR A 44 1.04 -1.09 -9.06
CA THR A 44 0.48 -1.64 -7.81
C THR A 44 1.24 -1.07 -6.62
N MET A 45 0.67 -1.23 -5.42
CA MET A 45 1.31 -0.77 -4.18
C MET A 45 2.69 -1.43 -3.98
N GLU A 46 2.82 -2.72 -4.26
CA GLU A 46 4.09 -3.45 -4.17
C GLU A 46 5.13 -2.92 -5.16
N GLN A 47 4.71 -2.64 -6.40
CA GLN A 47 5.58 -2.07 -7.42
C GLN A 47 6.05 -0.67 -7.02
N LEU A 48 5.14 0.17 -6.51
CA LEU A 48 5.49 1.53 -6.06
C LEU A 48 6.47 1.49 -4.89
N THR A 49 6.24 0.61 -3.91
CA THR A 49 7.14 0.41 -2.77
C THR A 49 8.53 0.00 -3.22
N ARG A 50 8.62 -0.93 -4.17
CA ARG A 50 9.89 -1.38 -4.72
C ARG A 50 10.64 -0.24 -5.40
N VAL A 51 9.97 0.51 -6.28
CA VAL A 51 10.57 1.66 -6.98
C VAL A 51 11.12 2.67 -5.98
N GLU A 52 10.32 3.09 -5.00
CA GLU A 52 10.76 4.05 -3.98
C GLU A 52 11.90 3.52 -3.10
N ASN A 53 11.94 2.23 -2.79
CA ASN A 53 13.05 1.64 -2.02
C ASN A 53 14.36 1.54 -2.80
N SER A 54 14.28 1.50 -4.13
CA SER A 54 15.44 1.37 -5.01
C SER A 54 15.88 2.69 -5.66
N THR A 55 15.20 3.81 -5.37
CA THR A 55 15.45 5.12 -6.00
C THR A 55 15.95 6.10 -4.94
N GLU A 56 17.01 6.84 -5.24
CA GLU A 56 17.58 7.83 -4.31
C GLU A 56 16.92 9.20 -4.42
N MET A 57 16.46 9.59 -5.62
CA MET A 57 15.79 10.87 -5.84
C MET A 57 14.44 10.97 -5.09
N ASP A 58 14.09 12.18 -4.64
CA ASP A 58 12.81 12.43 -3.97
C ASP A 58 11.64 12.29 -4.95
N LEU A 59 10.81 11.27 -4.74
CA LEU A 59 9.62 10.98 -5.54
C LEU A 59 8.32 11.48 -4.90
N SER A 60 8.38 12.12 -3.73
CA SER A 60 7.21 12.46 -2.91
C SER A 60 6.15 13.26 -3.68
N LEU A 61 6.59 14.17 -4.56
CA LEU A 61 5.69 14.96 -5.42
C LEU A 61 4.78 14.12 -6.33
N VAL A 62 5.21 12.92 -6.68
CA VAL A 62 4.47 12.00 -7.57
C VAL A 62 3.84 10.87 -6.78
N THR A 63 4.53 10.33 -5.77
CA THR A 63 4.14 9.08 -5.12
C THR A 63 3.26 9.29 -3.89
N ASP A 64 3.41 10.39 -3.15
CA ASP A 64 2.59 10.67 -1.96
C ASP A 64 1.08 10.72 -2.28
N PRO A 65 0.62 11.34 -3.39
CA PRO A 65 -0.78 11.24 -3.82
C PRO A 65 -1.23 9.82 -4.18
N LEU A 66 -0.31 8.95 -4.65
CA LEU A 66 -0.61 7.55 -4.97
C LEU A 66 -0.78 6.73 -3.68
N TRP A 67 0.08 6.95 -2.69
CA TRP A 67 -0.05 6.35 -1.37
C TRP A 67 -1.36 6.72 -0.70
N ARG A 68 -1.81 7.97 -0.81
CA ARG A 68 -3.15 8.38 -0.37
C ARG A 68 -4.26 7.57 -1.03
N ARG A 69 -4.15 7.29 -2.34
CA ARG A 69 -5.14 6.47 -3.07
C ARG A 69 -5.13 5.02 -2.59
N PHE A 70 -3.96 4.44 -2.33
CA PHE A 70 -3.87 3.10 -1.74
C PHE A 70 -4.48 3.06 -0.34
N TYR A 71 -4.17 4.06 0.50
CA TYR A 71 -4.77 4.22 1.82
C TYR A 71 -6.29 4.25 1.76
N GLN A 72 -6.86 5.07 0.86
CA GLN A 72 -8.30 5.17 0.69
C GLN A 72 -8.92 3.87 0.18
N ARG A 73 -8.24 3.16 -0.72
CA ARG A 73 -8.72 1.88 -1.25
C ARG A 73 -8.74 0.80 -0.17
N GLU A 74 -7.70 0.73 0.66
CA GLU A 74 -7.56 -0.31 1.69
C GLU A 74 -8.44 -0.03 2.92
N PHE A 75 -8.50 1.22 3.38
CA PHE A 75 -9.13 1.58 4.66
C PHE A 75 -10.42 2.39 4.53
N GLY A 76 -10.83 2.72 3.30
CA GLY A 76 -12.05 3.44 3.01
C GLY A 76 -11.94 4.97 3.09
N GLN A 77 -12.90 5.64 2.44
CA GLN A 77 -12.94 7.10 2.33
C GLN A 77 -13.22 7.81 3.66
N GLU A 78 -14.08 7.25 4.51
CA GLU A 78 -14.40 7.85 5.81
C GLU A 78 -13.15 7.93 6.70
N HIS A 79 -12.40 6.84 6.79
CA HIS A 79 -11.16 6.79 7.57
C HIS A 79 -10.11 7.76 7.00
N THR A 80 -9.97 7.78 5.67
CA THR A 80 -9.06 8.71 4.98
C THR A 80 -9.41 10.17 5.28
N SER A 81 -10.69 10.51 5.29
CA SER A 81 -11.17 11.87 5.57
C SER A 81 -10.85 12.29 7.02
N LYS A 82 -10.98 11.38 7.99
CA LYS A 82 -10.57 11.62 9.39
C LYS A 82 -9.08 11.88 9.51
N VAL A 83 -8.25 11.12 8.78
CA VAL A 83 -6.79 11.35 8.75
C VAL A 83 -6.48 12.71 8.15
N ILE A 84 -7.11 13.08 7.03
CA ILE A 84 -6.93 14.42 6.40
C ILE A 84 -7.33 15.54 7.36
N ALA A 85 -8.46 15.41 8.06
CA ALA A 85 -8.90 16.40 9.04
C ALA A 85 -7.86 16.59 10.15
N ARG A 86 -7.35 15.49 10.72
CA ARG A 86 -6.29 15.54 11.74
C ARG A 86 -4.99 16.13 11.21
N LEU A 87 -4.58 15.80 9.99
CA LEU A 87 -3.39 16.39 9.37
C LEU A 87 -3.54 17.91 9.20
N LYS A 88 -4.74 18.38 8.85
CA LYS A 88 -5.03 19.82 8.76
C LYS A 88 -4.98 20.51 10.12
N GLU A 89 -5.48 19.87 11.18
CA GLU A 89 -5.39 20.37 12.56
C GLU A 89 -3.94 20.50 13.04
N LEU A 90 -3.06 19.60 12.59
CA LEU A 90 -1.62 19.61 12.92
C LEU A 90 -0.80 20.69 12.18
N GLY A 91 -1.40 21.42 11.22
CA GLY A 91 -0.77 22.54 10.52
C GLY A 91 0.23 22.16 9.41
N GLN A 92 0.96 23.15 8.88
CA GLN A 92 1.78 23.05 7.66
C GLN A 92 3.04 22.17 7.78
N LYS A 93 3.45 21.79 8.99
CA LYS A 93 4.61 20.93 9.24
C LYS A 93 4.14 19.54 9.68
N THR A 94 3.37 18.85 8.85
CA THR A 94 3.15 17.42 9.08
C THR A 94 4.42 16.68 8.66
N PRO A 95 5.14 16.01 9.59
CA PRO A 95 6.35 15.26 9.24
C PRO A 95 6.02 13.92 8.58
N TYR A 96 4.74 13.63 8.29
CA TYR A 96 4.27 12.31 7.90
C TYR A 96 3.82 12.28 6.44
N THR A 97 4.39 11.34 5.69
CA THR A 97 3.96 10.94 4.35
C THR A 97 2.76 9.99 4.41
N TRP A 98 1.98 9.92 3.33
CA TRP A 98 0.90 8.92 3.24
C TRP A 98 1.42 7.49 3.30
N ARG A 99 2.66 7.26 2.87
CA ARG A 99 3.33 5.97 2.97
C ARG A 99 3.54 5.55 4.43
N GLU A 100 4.05 6.45 5.28
CA GLU A 100 4.25 6.18 6.71
C GLU A 100 2.92 5.94 7.42
N LEU A 101 1.90 6.76 7.11
CA LEU A 101 0.55 6.58 7.64
C LEU A 101 -0.05 5.23 7.24
N PHE A 102 0.21 4.79 6.02
CA PHE A 102 -0.21 3.48 5.52
C PHE A 102 0.48 2.34 6.27
N ALA A 103 1.81 2.39 6.41
CA ALA A 103 2.60 1.39 7.13
C ALA A 103 2.15 1.27 8.59
N ALA A 104 2.05 2.40 9.30
CA ALA A 104 1.61 2.42 10.70
C ALA A 104 0.19 1.87 10.90
N LYS A 105 -0.71 2.07 9.92
CA LYS A 105 -2.07 1.52 9.98
C LYS A 105 -2.07 0.00 9.78
N LYS A 106 -1.29 -0.53 8.84
CA LYS A 106 -1.15 -1.97 8.61
C LYS A 106 -0.56 -2.69 9.82
N GLU A 107 0.48 -2.12 10.42
CA GLU A 107 1.10 -2.65 11.63
C GLU A 107 0.09 -2.77 12.77
N LYS A 108 -0.70 -1.71 13.02
CA LYS A 108 -1.77 -1.74 14.03
C LYS A 108 -2.85 -2.78 13.75
N GLN A 109 -3.22 -3.01 12.49
CA GLN A 109 -4.19 -4.06 12.15
C GLN A 109 -3.62 -5.44 12.44
N LYS A 110 -2.37 -5.69 12.02
CA LYS A 110 -1.67 -6.95 12.27
C LYS A 110 -1.55 -7.24 13.76
N GLU A 111 -1.18 -6.26 14.58
CA GLU A 111 -1.13 -6.43 16.04
C GLU A 111 -2.48 -6.81 16.66
N VAL A 112 -3.58 -6.25 16.15
CA VAL A 112 -4.93 -6.57 16.62
C VAL A 112 -5.32 -7.98 16.19
N GLU A 113 -5.04 -8.36 14.95
CA GLU A 113 -5.25 -9.72 14.43
C GLU A 113 -4.46 -10.76 15.22
N ASP A 114 -3.17 -10.54 15.46
CA ASP A 114 -2.31 -11.42 16.24
C ASP A 114 -2.83 -11.60 17.68
N LYS A 115 -3.27 -10.51 18.32
CA LYS A 115 -3.89 -10.57 19.66
C LYS A 115 -5.21 -11.34 19.67
N MET A 116 -6.01 -11.25 18.61
CA MET A 116 -7.25 -12.01 18.49
C MET A 116 -6.96 -13.50 18.27
N LEU A 117 -5.98 -13.82 17.44
CA LEU A 117 -5.55 -15.19 17.18
C LEU A 117 -4.99 -15.86 18.44
N ASP A 118 -4.19 -15.15 19.24
CA ASP A 118 -3.69 -15.63 20.54
C ASP A 118 -4.84 -15.92 21.51
N LYS A 119 -5.81 -15.01 21.62
CA LYS A 119 -7.01 -15.23 22.45
C LYS A 119 -7.82 -16.44 22.00
N PHE A 120 -7.99 -16.63 20.70
CA PHE A 120 -8.73 -17.76 20.14
C PHE A 120 -8.00 -19.08 20.42
N THR A 121 -6.69 -19.11 20.18
CA THR A 121 -5.83 -20.29 20.41
C THR A 121 -5.86 -20.71 21.89
N LYS A 122 -5.76 -19.74 22.82
CA LYS A 122 -5.86 -20.00 24.27
C LYS A 122 -7.21 -20.60 24.67
N LYS A 123 -8.32 -20.08 24.12
CA LYS A 123 -9.66 -20.65 24.38
C LYS A 123 -9.79 -22.08 23.89
N PHE A 124 -9.35 -22.35 22.66
CA PHE A 124 -9.40 -23.70 22.08
C PHE A 124 -8.55 -24.71 22.86
N GLN A 125 -7.37 -24.31 23.31
CA GLN A 125 -6.52 -25.15 24.17
C GLN A 125 -7.19 -25.42 25.52
N ALA A 126 -7.83 -24.41 26.14
CA ALA A 126 -8.56 -24.57 27.40
C ALA A 126 -9.76 -25.53 27.26
N GLU A 127 -10.53 -25.42 26.16
CA GLU A 127 -11.65 -26.32 25.86
C GLU A 127 -11.20 -27.76 25.61
N ARG A 128 -10.09 -27.96 24.87
CA ARG A 128 -9.51 -29.30 24.69
C ARG A 128 -9.03 -29.90 25.99
N ALA A 129 -8.32 -29.13 26.82
CA ALA A 129 -7.85 -29.58 28.13
C ALA A 129 -9.01 -29.96 29.06
N GLY A 130 -10.09 -29.17 29.07
CA GLY A 130 -11.31 -29.47 29.82
C GLY A 130 -11.99 -30.76 29.37
N ASN A 131 -12.09 -31.00 28.05
CA ASN A 131 -12.68 -32.23 27.52
C ASN A 131 -11.83 -33.48 27.77
N SER A 132 -10.49 -33.38 27.72
CA SER A 132 -9.63 -34.53 28.02
C SER A 132 -9.69 -34.95 29.48
N ASN A 133 -9.95 -34.03 30.42
CA ASN A 133 -10.07 -34.35 31.84
C ASN A 133 -11.36 -35.13 32.16
N ILE A 134 -12.47 -34.88 31.46
CA ILE A 134 -13.73 -35.60 31.65
C ILE A 134 -13.63 -37.08 31.25
N THR A 135 -12.79 -37.39 30.25
CA THR A 135 -12.60 -38.77 29.77
C THR A 135 -11.71 -39.65 30.66
N VAL A 136 -10.91 -39.08 31.58
CA VAL A 136 -10.03 -39.87 32.46
C VAL A 136 -10.73 -40.25 33.78
N GLU A 137 -11.76 -39.51 34.19
CA GLU A 137 -12.49 -39.75 35.46
C GLU A 137 -13.63 -40.79 35.35
N LEU A 138 -13.87 -41.36 34.16
CA LEU A 138 -14.95 -42.33 33.92
C LEU A 138 -14.48 -43.79 33.71
N ASN A 139 -13.22 -44.11 34.03
CA ASN A 139 -12.66 -45.48 33.95
C ASN A 139 -12.23 -46.03 35.31
#